data_AF-A0A938ZXC2-F1
#
_entry.id   AF-A0A938ZXC2-F1
#
_cell.length_a   1.000
_cell.length_b   1.000
_cell.length_c   1.000
_cell.angle_alpha   90.00
_cell.angle_beta   90.00
_cell.angle_gamma   90.00
#
_symmetry.space_group_name_H-M   'P 1'
#
loop_
_entity.id
_entity.type
_entity.pdbx_description
1 polymer ?
#
loop_
_entity_poly.entity_id
_entity_poly.type
_entity_poly.pdbx_seq_one_letter_code
_entity_poly.pdbx_strand_id
1 'polypeptide(L)' 'MVDITQLTGDYAASWLPWIMIPLVFYILPFPVFALVFIWIQKESSQDEV' A
#
# COMPACT_ATOMS: atom_id res chain seq x y z
N MET A 1 9.86 -13.80 30.28
CA MET A 1 10.61 -12.55 30.03
C MET A 1 10.24 -12.09 28.64
N VAL A 2 9.66 -10.89 28.51
CA VAL A 2 9.27 -10.31 27.22
C VAL A 2 10.54 -9.81 26.53
N ASP A 3 10.71 -10.10 25.24
CA ASP A 3 11.77 -9.48 24.44
C ASP A 3 11.35 -8.05 24.08
N ILE A 4 12.10 -7.07 24.59
CA ILE A 4 11.82 -5.62 24.46
C ILE A 4 12.61 -5.01 23.30
N THR A 5 13.54 -5.77 22.70
CA THR A 5 14.44 -5.23 21.67
C THR A 5 13.88 -5.33 20.25
N GLN A 6 12.82 -6.11 20.06
CA GLN A 6 12.25 -6.42 18.75
C GLN A 6 10.75 -6.14 18.69
N LEU A 7 10.24 -5.82 17.51
CA LEU A 7 8.79 -5.73 17.25
C LEU A 7 8.22 -7.15 17.17
N THR A 8 7.64 -7.61 18.27
CA THR A 8 6.92 -8.90 18.36
C THR A 8 5.45 -8.66 18.70
N GLY A 9 4.62 -9.69 18.55
CA GLY A 9 3.18 -9.61 18.83
C GLY A 9 2.66 -10.88 19.48
N ASP A 10 2.04 -10.73 20.65
CA ASP A 10 1.34 -11.80 21.40
C ASP A 10 -0.15 -11.82 21.02
N TYR A 11 -0.41 -12.02 19.73
CA TYR A 11 -1.75 -12.15 19.14
C TYR A 11 -1.69 -13.11 17.95
N ALA A 12 -2.83 -13.66 17.56
CA ALA A 12 -2.92 -14.60 16.44
C ALA A 12 -2.43 -13.95 15.13
N ALA A 13 -1.61 -14.67 14.37
CA ALA A 13 -0.99 -14.20 13.12
C ALA A 13 -0.16 -12.91 13.26
N SER A 14 0.72 -12.84 14.27
CA SER A 14 1.65 -11.72 14.49
C SER A 14 2.68 -11.47 13.38
N TRP A 15 2.80 -12.38 12.41
CA TRP A 15 3.56 -12.18 11.17
C TRP A 15 2.83 -11.24 10.18
N LEU A 16 1.52 -11.02 10.35
CA LEU A 16 0.71 -10.29 9.37
C LEU A 16 1.08 -8.81 9.30
N PRO A 17 1.32 -8.08 10.41
CA PRO A 17 1.80 -6.69 10.33
C PRO A 17 3.19 -6.56 9.71
N TRP A 18 4.04 -7.58 9.84
CA TRP A 18 5.37 -7.58 9.23
C TRP A 18 5.32 -7.48 7.71
N ILE A 19 4.28 -8.02 7.06
CA ILE A 19 4.08 -7.87 5.61
C ILE A 19 3.06 -6.80 5.24
N MET A 20 1.96 -6.67 5.99
CA MET A 20 0.87 -5.75 5.65
C MET A 20 1.26 -4.29 5.80
N ILE A 21 2.08 -3.95 6.79
CA ILE A 21 2.55 -2.57 6.99
C ILE A 21 3.45 -2.16 5.80
N PRO A 22 4.48 -2.93 5.43
CA PRO A 22 5.22 -2.72 4.18
C PRO A 22 4.36 -2.58 2.94
N LEU A 23 3.45 -3.55 2.76
CA LEU A 23 2.66 -3.66 1.57
C LEU A 23 1.78 -2.42 1.37
N VAL A 24 1.09 -1.97 2.41
CA VAL A 24 0.13 -0.87 2.30
C VAL A 24 0.79 0.50 2.35
N PHE A 25 1.87 0.69 3.12
CA PHE A 25 2.42 2.03 3.35
C PHE A 25 3.51 2.45 2.38
N TYR A 26 4.20 1.53 1.71
CA TYR A 26 5.25 1.92 0.77
C TYR A 26 5.37 1.07 -0.49
N ILE A 27 4.71 -0.09 -0.58
CA ILE A 27 4.66 -0.87 -1.82
C ILE A 27 3.45 -0.46 -2.67
N LEU A 28 2.22 -0.62 -2.16
CA LEU A 28 0.96 -0.32 -2.85
C LEU A 28 0.72 1.16 -3.14
N PRO A 29 1.20 2.15 -2.37
CA PRO A 29 0.94 3.54 -2.69
C PRO A 29 1.47 3.95 -4.06
N PHE A 30 2.60 3.40 -4.52
CA PHE A 30 3.16 3.77 -5.82
C PHE A 30 2.30 3.27 -6.99
N PRO A 31 1.89 1.99 -7.06
CA PRO A 31 0.88 1.53 -8.02
C PRO A 31 -0.43 2.31 -7.93
N VAL A 32 -0.94 2.59 -6.73
CA VAL A 32 -2.19 3.34 -6.56
C VAL A 32 -2.06 4.76 -7.10
N PHE A 33 -0.99 5.47 -6.77
CA PHE A 33 -0.74 6.82 -7.30
C PHE A 33 -0.54 6.80 -8.82
N ALA A 34 0.13 5.78 -9.37
CA ALA A 34 0.29 5.65 -10.82
C ALA A 34 -1.06 5.47 -11.53
N LEU A 35 -1.93 4.59 -11.01
CA LEU A 35 -3.27 4.38 -11.57
C LEU A 35 -4.13 5.65 -11.50
N VAL A 36 -4.12 6.32 -10.35
CA VAL A 36 -4.85 7.59 -10.15
C VAL A 36 -4.29 8.67 -11.08
N PHE A 37 -2.97 8.76 -11.21
CA PHE A 37 -2.31 9.73 -12.10
C PHE A 37 -2.71 9.52 -13.56
N ILE A 38 -2.67 8.28 -14.05
CA ILE A 38 -3.10 7.94 -15.41
C ILE A 38 -4.58 8.29 -15.62
N TRP A 39 -5.44 8.04 -14.63
CA TRP A 39 -6.85 8.40 -14.71
C TRP A 39 -7.08 9.92 -14.75
N ILE A 40 -6.33 10.71 -13.97
CA ILE A 40 -6.41 12.18 -13.97
C ILE A 40 -5.90 12.75 -15.30
N GLN A 41 -4.79 12.24 -15.82
CA GLN A 41 -4.16 12.73 -17.05
C GLN A 41 -4.82 12.21 -18.33
N LYS A 42 -5.79 11.30 -18.22
CA LYS A 42 -6.52 10.79 -19.37
C LYS A 42 -7.31 11.94 -19.98
N GLU A 43 -6.84 12.47 -21.11
CA GLU A 43 -7.60 13.42 -21.92
C GLU A 43 -8.96 12.82 -22.29
N SER A 44 -10.00 13.63 -22.23
CA SER A 44 -11.29 13.23 -22.78
C SER A 44 -11.11 13.15 -24.30
N SER A 45 -11.21 11.95 -24.88
CA SER A 45 -11.52 11.81 -26.30
C SER A 45 -12.93 12.36 -26.55
N GLN A 46 -13.06 13.69 -26.52
CA GLN A 46 -14.07 14.44 -27.25
C GLN A 46 -13.39 14.87 -28.56
N ASP A 47 -13.03 13.86 -29.35
CA ASP A 47 -12.83 14.09 -30.77
C ASP A 47 -14.21 14.27 -31.38
N GLU A 48 -14.35 15.40 -32.03
CA GLU A 48 -15.50 15.93 -32.75
C GLU A 48 -16.29 14.86 -33.52
N VAL A 49 -17.59 14.72 -33.20
CA VAL A 49 -18.68 14.43 -34.16
C VAL A 49 -19.92 15.19 -33.72
#